data_AF-A0A8S2V6C3-F1
#
_entry.id   AF-A0A8S2V6C3-F1
#
_cell.length_a   1.000
_cell.length_b   1.000
_cell.length_c   1.000
_cell.angle_alpha   90.00
_cell.angle_beta   90.00
_cell.angle_gamma   90.00
#
_symmetry.space_group_name_H-M   'P 1'
#
loop_
_entity.id
_entity.type
_entity.pdbx_description
1 polymer ?
#
loop_
_entity_poly.entity_id
_entity_poly.type
_entity_poly.pdbx_seq_one_letter_code
_entity_poly.pdbx_strand_id
1 'polypeptide(L)'
;GRYLKLPMITIQSLYLRDCAIQPDSLEKLSPFGDDGCIALCLNLIHNRTITSLSLTYCDISALCGQYLSRLLLNTAISEIYLDGNQLGCQGALALIKDLLHDCEKFTIEKLDKLRIDEEMKAQEEKKKKKSDEPPPVGPFVSKIHLFDNEIDHLQRDGLIKIREVIEAYARLIEISEELEELDLDENVIGNVCGNMILEALKNR
;
A
#
# COMPACT_ATOMS: atom_id res chain seq x y z
N GLY A 1 40.21 -15.15 16.52
CA GLY A 1 39.86 -15.38 15.11
C GLY A 1 38.89 -14.32 14.68
N ARG A 2 39.27 -13.48 13.71
CA ARG A 2 38.37 -12.49 13.11
C ARG A 2 37.51 -13.23 12.09
N TYR A 3 36.33 -13.67 12.49
CA TYR A 3 35.31 -14.04 11.53
C TYR A 3 34.88 -12.76 10.82
N LEU A 4 35.27 -12.61 9.56
CA LEU A 4 34.66 -11.66 8.65
C LEU A 4 33.17 -11.99 8.62
N LYS A 5 32.34 -11.15 9.27
CA LYS A 5 30.90 -11.17 9.05
C LYS A 5 30.70 -10.88 7.57
N LEU A 6 30.42 -11.92 6.78
CA LEU A 6 29.94 -11.72 5.42
C LEU A 6 28.71 -10.81 5.50
N PRO A 7 28.55 -9.84 4.57
CA PRO A 7 27.34 -9.03 4.54
C PRO A 7 26.15 -9.98 4.43
N MET A 8 25.29 -9.97 5.45
CA MET A 8 24.04 -10.72 5.41
C MET A 8 23.24 -10.12 4.27
N ILE A 9 22.99 -10.89 3.21
CA ILE A 9 22.04 -10.49 2.18
C ILE A 9 20.69 -10.35 2.91
N THR A 10 20.18 -9.13 2.96
CA THR A 10 18.89 -8.83 3.57
C THR A 10 17.78 -9.14 2.58
N ILE A 11 16.76 -9.86 3.02
CA ILE A 11 15.56 -10.13 2.21
C ILE A 11 14.85 -8.81 1.92
N GLN A 12 14.65 -8.53 0.63
CA GLN A 12 13.93 -7.35 0.13
C GLN A 12 12.51 -7.68 -0.32
N SER A 13 12.26 -8.91 -0.77
CA SER A 13 10.96 -9.33 -1.26
C SER A 13 10.49 -10.57 -0.50
N LEU A 14 9.27 -10.50 0.04
CA LEU A 14 8.62 -11.61 0.73
C LEU A 14 7.34 -11.99 -0.03
N TYR A 15 7.30 -13.20 -0.55
CA TYR A 15 6.15 -13.73 -1.29
C TYR A 15 5.53 -14.88 -0.51
N LEU A 16 4.31 -14.67 0.00
CA LEU A 16 3.44 -15.70 0.55
C LEU A 16 2.23 -15.78 -0.40
N ARG A 17 2.24 -16.76 -1.29
CA ARG A 17 1.18 -16.93 -2.30
C ARG A 17 0.53 -18.29 -2.15
N ASP A 18 -0.78 -18.36 -2.32
CA ASP A 18 -1.55 -19.60 -2.18
C ASP A 18 -1.30 -20.27 -0.81
N CYS A 19 -1.17 -19.44 0.23
CA CYS A 19 -0.90 -19.89 1.61
C CYS A 19 -2.20 -20.12 2.42
N ALA A 20 -3.37 -19.99 1.78
CA ALA A 20 -4.68 -20.22 2.37
C ALA A 20 -4.94 -21.69 2.80
N ILE A 21 -4.07 -22.64 2.40
CA ILE A 21 -4.12 -24.10 2.64
C ILE A 21 -5.12 -24.86 1.75
N GLN A 22 -4.66 -26.04 1.31
CA GLN A 22 -5.36 -27.03 0.51
C GLN A 22 -6.36 -27.86 1.37
N PRO A 23 -7.58 -28.14 0.87
CA PRO A 23 -8.65 -28.82 1.62
C PRO A 23 -8.30 -30.22 2.16
N ASP A 24 -7.26 -30.87 1.63
CA ASP A 24 -6.92 -32.28 1.93
C ASP A 24 -5.76 -32.47 2.93
N SER A 25 -5.33 -31.40 3.59
CA SER A 25 -4.19 -31.43 4.51
C SER A 25 -4.52 -32.19 5.82
N LEU A 26 -4.12 -33.45 5.92
CA LEU A 26 -4.20 -34.30 7.12
C LEU A 26 -3.40 -33.78 8.33
N GLU A 27 -2.68 -32.67 8.21
CA GLU A 27 -1.95 -32.01 9.29
C GLU A 27 -2.66 -30.72 9.72
N LYS A 28 -2.81 -30.54 11.04
CA LYS A 28 -3.42 -29.39 11.73
C LYS A 28 -2.60 -28.08 11.57
N LEU A 29 -2.23 -27.70 10.36
CA LEU A 29 -1.78 -26.33 10.11
C LEU A 29 -3.02 -25.46 9.95
N SER A 30 -3.15 -24.42 10.78
CA SER A 30 -4.18 -23.40 10.59
C SER A 30 -3.94 -22.70 9.25
N PRO A 31 -4.99 -22.41 8.46
CA PRO A 31 -4.86 -21.62 7.23
C PRO A 31 -4.21 -20.28 7.53
N PHE A 32 -3.46 -19.71 6.57
CA PHE A 32 -2.82 -18.41 6.77
C PHE A 32 -3.87 -17.36 7.16
N GLY A 33 -4.80 -17.07 6.24
CA GLY A 33 -5.97 -16.23 6.50
C GLY A 33 -5.67 -14.92 7.22
N ASP A 34 -6.69 -14.40 7.91
CA ASP A 34 -6.57 -13.16 8.69
C ASP A 34 -5.57 -13.28 9.85
N ASP A 35 -5.58 -14.40 10.58
CA ASP A 35 -4.69 -14.60 11.74
C ASP A 35 -3.21 -14.55 11.34
N GLY A 36 -2.86 -15.21 10.24
CA GLY A 36 -1.52 -15.21 9.66
C GLY A 36 -1.11 -13.83 9.16
N CYS A 37 -2.02 -13.12 8.47
CA CYS A 37 -1.78 -11.75 8.01
C CYS A 37 -1.54 -10.79 9.19
N ILE A 38 -2.39 -10.83 10.22
CA ILE A 38 -2.26 -9.99 11.41
C ILE A 38 -0.94 -10.29 12.13
N ALA A 39 -0.62 -11.57 12.35
CA ALA A 39 0.63 -11.98 12.96
C ALA A 39 1.84 -11.48 12.16
N LEU A 40 1.80 -11.59 10.82
CA LEU A 40 2.85 -11.09 9.95
C LEU A 40 3.03 -9.57 10.10
N CYS A 41 1.96 -8.79 10.00
CA CYS A 41 2.00 -7.32 10.14
C CYS A 41 2.59 -6.90 11.49
N LEU A 42 2.18 -7.53 12.58
CA LEU A 42 2.69 -7.22 13.92
C LEU A 42 4.19 -7.51 14.07
N ASN A 43 4.69 -8.58 13.43
CA ASN A 43 6.10 -8.96 13.53
C ASN A 43 7.00 -8.22 12.52
N LEU A 44 6.44 -7.74 11.41
CA LEU A 44 7.17 -6.97 10.40
C LEU A 44 7.15 -5.45 10.61
N ILE A 45 6.39 -4.92 11.58
CA ILE A 45 6.19 -3.47 11.77
C ILE A 45 7.48 -2.65 11.94
N HIS A 46 8.56 -3.28 12.41
CA HIS A 46 9.89 -2.66 12.56
C HIS A 46 10.89 -3.07 11.50
N ASN A 47 10.46 -3.85 10.49
CA ASN A 47 11.31 -4.25 9.40
C ASN A 47 11.65 -3.03 8.52
N ARG A 48 12.91 -2.96 8.07
CA ARG A 48 13.46 -1.85 7.26
C ARG A 48 14.13 -2.34 5.98
N THR A 49 13.99 -3.63 5.67
CA THR A 49 14.71 -4.27 4.57
C THR A 49 13.77 -4.76 3.48
N ILE A 50 12.58 -5.22 3.85
CA ILE A 50 11.55 -5.68 2.92
C ILE A 50 10.91 -4.46 2.29
N THR A 51 10.96 -4.40 0.97
CA THR A 51 10.35 -3.37 0.13
C THR A 51 9.15 -3.89 -0.66
N SER A 52 9.05 -5.21 -0.84
CA SER A 52 8.00 -5.86 -1.61
C SER A 52 7.35 -7.00 -0.82
N LEU A 53 6.03 -6.95 -0.67
CA LEU A 53 5.24 -7.95 0.06
C LEU A 53 4.07 -8.46 -0.80
N SER A 54 4.00 -9.76 -1.00
CA SER A 54 2.87 -10.41 -1.66
C SER A 54 2.17 -11.37 -0.70
N LEU A 55 0.85 -11.20 -0.59
CA LEU A 55 -0.09 -12.06 0.14
C LEU A 55 -1.22 -12.55 -0.79
N THR A 56 -0.87 -12.83 -2.04
CA THR A 56 -1.80 -13.21 -3.11
C THR A 56 -2.46 -14.57 -2.82
N TYR A 57 -3.78 -14.69 -2.93
CA TYR A 57 -4.56 -15.90 -2.62
C TYR A 57 -4.28 -16.46 -1.21
N CYS A 58 -4.40 -15.61 -0.19
CA CYS A 58 -4.11 -15.97 1.20
C CYS A 58 -5.33 -16.02 2.11
N ASP A 59 -6.54 -15.94 1.55
CA ASP A 59 -7.83 -15.95 2.27
C ASP A 59 -7.93 -14.83 3.31
N ILE A 60 -7.44 -13.65 2.93
CA ILE A 60 -7.41 -12.46 3.79
C ILE A 60 -8.68 -11.63 3.55
N SER A 61 -9.34 -11.22 4.63
CA SER A 61 -10.58 -10.44 4.58
C SER A 61 -10.36 -8.94 4.88
N ALA A 62 -11.47 -8.19 4.88
CA ALA A 62 -11.52 -6.80 5.30
C ALA A 62 -10.86 -6.51 6.67
N LEU A 63 -10.79 -7.49 7.57
CA LEU A 63 -10.19 -7.35 8.90
C LEU A 63 -8.71 -6.95 8.85
N CYS A 64 -8.00 -7.35 7.81
CA CYS A 64 -6.56 -7.11 7.69
C CYS A 64 -6.19 -5.74 7.12
N GLY A 65 -7.13 -5.02 6.50
CA GLY A 65 -6.86 -3.75 5.82
C GLY A 65 -6.14 -2.72 6.71
N GLN A 66 -6.57 -2.56 7.97
CA GLN A 66 -5.92 -1.63 8.90
C GLN A 66 -4.51 -2.08 9.33
N TYR A 67 -4.29 -3.38 9.47
CA TYR A 67 -2.97 -3.93 9.85
C TYR A 67 -1.96 -3.75 8.71
N LEU A 68 -2.42 -3.98 7.47
CA LEU A 68 -1.62 -3.76 6.26
C LEU A 68 -1.30 -2.27 6.07
N SER A 69 -2.28 -1.38 6.24
CA SER A 69 -2.07 0.08 6.23
C SER A 69 -0.98 0.50 7.22
N ARG A 70 -1.08 0.02 8.46
CA ARG A 70 -0.10 0.32 9.50
C ARG A 70 1.29 -0.25 9.14
N LEU A 71 1.35 -1.42 8.52
CA LEU A 71 2.60 -2.00 8.05
C LEU A 71 3.27 -1.11 6.99
N LEU A 72 2.51 -0.66 5.98
CA LEU A 72 2.99 0.24 4.93
C LEU A 72 3.54 1.55 5.50
N LEU A 73 2.83 2.17 6.45
CA LEU A 73 3.26 3.42 7.07
C LEU A 73 4.55 3.33 7.89
N ASN A 74 4.86 2.15 8.44
CA ASN A 74 5.91 1.99 9.44
C ASN A 74 7.12 1.21 8.92
N THR A 75 7.14 0.75 7.67
CA THR A 75 8.22 -0.08 7.11
C THR A 75 8.76 0.51 5.80
N ALA A 76 9.69 -0.21 5.17
CA ALA A 76 10.21 0.13 3.85
C ALA A 76 9.37 -0.47 2.71
N ILE A 77 8.24 -1.12 3.01
CA ILE A 77 7.39 -1.77 2.00
C ILE A 77 6.75 -0.68 1.14
N SER A 78 7.11 -0.68 -0.13
CA SER A 78 6.60 0.21 -1.18
C SER A 78 5.72 -0.54 -2.18
N GLU A 79 5.85 -1.86 -2.28
CA GLU A 79 5.07 -2.68 -3.19
C GLU A 79 4.24 -3.70 -2.40
N ILE A 80 2.92 -3.70 -2.62
CA ILE A 80 2.01 -4.64 -1.99
C ILE A 80 1.12 -5.33 -3.02
N TYR A 81 1.09 -6.66 -2.98
CA TYR A 81 0.29 -7.51 -3.86
C TYR A 81 -0.70 -8.33 -3.03
N LEU A 82 -1.99 -8.08 -3.20
CA LEU A 82 -3.09 -8.68 -2.43
C LEU A 82 -4.11 -9.39 -3.32
N ASP A 83 -3.72 -9.77 -4.53
CA ASP A 83 -4.63 -10.35 -5.52
C ASP A 83 -5.35 -11.60 -5.01
N GLY A 84 -6.62 -11.78 -5.40
CA GLY A 84 -7.42 -12.96 -5.07
C GLY A 84 -7.72 -13.14 -3.58
N ASN A 85 -7.96 -12.03 -2.88
CA ASN A 85 -8.37 -12.02 -1.46
C ASN A 85 -9.78 -11.41 -1.33
N GLN A 86 -10.29 -11.25 -0.11
CA GLN A 86 -11.66 -10.80 0.16
C GLN A 86 -11.65 -9.51 1.00
N LEU A 87 -10.78 -8.56 0.63
CA LEU A 87 -10.69 -7.28 1.34
C LEU A 87 -12.01 -6.51 1.24
N GLY A 88 -12.69 -6.59 0.10
CA GLY A 88 -13.88 -5.83 -0.21
C GLY A 88 -13.67 -4.31 -0.11
N CYS A 89 -14.75 -3.55 -0.24
CA CYS A 89 -14.68 -2.09 -0.09
C CYS A 89 -14.12 -1.65 1.27
N GLN A 90 -14.50 -2.34 2.36
CA GLN A 90 -14.07 -1.96 3.71
C GLN A 90 -12.56 -2.14 3.92
N GLY A 91 -12.01 -3.29 3.53
CA GLY A 91 -10.59 -3.58 3.65
C GLY A 91 -9.75 -2.71 2.72
N ALA A 92 -10.19 -2.55 1.47
CA ALA A 92 -9.50 -1.72 0.48
C ALA A 92 -9.44 -0.24 0.88
N LEU A 93 -10.50 0.30 1.50
CA LEU A 93 -10.46 1.66 2.07
C LEU A 93 -9.53 1.72 3.29
N ALA A 94 -9.62 0.75 4.20
CA ALA A 94 -8.79 0.71 5.41
C ALA A 94 -7.30 0.61 5.09
N LEU A 95 -6.94 -0.07 3.98
CA LEU A 95 -5.57 -0.21 3.49
C LEU A 95 -4.88 1.13 3.21
N ILE A 96 -5.60 2.10 2.64
CA ILE A 96 -5.00 3.36 2.19
C ILE A 96 -5.45 4.58 2.99
N LYS A 97 -6.42 4.47 3.90
CA LYS A 97 -6.98 5.64 4.58
C LYS A 97 -5.93 6.44 5.37
N ASP A 98 -5.14 5.77 6.20
CA ASP A 98 -4.11 6.43 7.00
C ASP A 98 -2.91 6.84 6.13
N LEU A 99 -2.59 6.03 5.10
CA LEU A 99 -1.61 6.36 4.06
C LEU A 99 -1.94 7.69 3.37
N LEU A 100 -3.19 7.84 2.94
CA LEU A 100 -3.70 9.00 2.24
C LEU A 100 -3.61 10.25 3.11
N HIS A 101 -4.03 10.15 4.38
CA HIS A 101 -3.91 11.24 5.34
C HIS A 101 -2.45 11.73 5.50
N ASP A 102 -1.50 10.80 5.62
CA ASP A 102 -0.09 11.16 5.73
C ASP A 102 0.45 11.76 4.43
N CYS A 103 0.09 11.21 3.26
CA CYS A 103 0.41 11.80 1.96
C CYS A 103 -0.09 13.24 1.84
N GLU A 104 -1.35 13.51 2.20
CA GLU A 104 -1.93 14.86 2.15
C GLU A 104 -1.15 15.84 3.03
N LYS A 105 -0.79 15.40 4.24
CA LYS A 105 0.02 16.20 5.15
C LYS A 105 1.40 16.51 4.55
N PHE A 106 2.08 15.51 3.98
CA PHE A 106 3.37 15.72 3.31
C PHE A 106 3.27 16.69 2.14
N THR A 107 2.22 16.57 1.31
CA THR A 107 1.99 17.46 0.17
C THR A 107 1.75 18.90 0.62
N ILE A 108 0.93 19.12 1.65
CA ILE A 108 0.71 20.46 2.23
C ILE A 108 2.01 21.04 2.78
N GLU A 109 2.77 20.28 3.57
CA GLU A 109 4.05 20.73 4.11
C GLU A 109 5.08 21.05 3.01
N LYS A 110 5.08 20.29 1.91
CA LYS A 110 5.93 20.54 0.74
C LYS A 110 5.53 21.84 0.03
N LEU A 111 4.23 22.07 -0.19
CA LEU A 111 3.71 23.28 -0.82
C LEU A 111 3.98 24.52 0.04
N ASP A 112 3.82 24.44 1.36
CA ASP A 112 4.15 25.54 2.27
C ASP A 112 5.64 25.87 2.24
N LYS A 113 6.52 24.86 2.22
CA LYS A 113 7.96 25.06 2.04
C LYS A 113 8.29 25.70 0.69
N LEU A 114 7.65 25.27 -0.40
CA LEU A 114 7.85 25.86 -1.72
C LEU A 114 7.41 27.32 -1.76
N ARG A 115 6.28 27.66 -1.15
CA ARG A 115 5.81 29.05 -1.04
C ARG A 115 6.80 29.93 -0.27
N ILE A 116 7.30 29.46 0.88
CA ILE A 116 8.31 30.16 1.66
C ILE A 116 9.63 30.24 0.89
N ASP A 117 10.05 29.17 0.22
CA ASP A 117 11.26 29.14 -0.59
C ASP A 117 11.13 30.03 -1.82
N GLU A 118 9.97 30.20 -2.44
CA GLU A 118 9.75 31.17 -3.53
C GLU A 118 9.85 32.62 -3.01
N GLU A 119 9.31 32.89 -1.81
CA GLU A 119 9.47 34.16 -1.11
C GLU A 119 10.96 34.43 -0.77
N MET A 120 11.74 33.38 -0.46
CA MET A 120 13.15 33.48 -0.06
C MET A 120 14.16 33.33 -1.22
N LYS A 121 13.85 32.60 -2.30
CA LYS A 121 14.68 32.40 -3.53
C LYS A 121 14.69 33.61 -4.45
N ALA A 122 13.96 34.67 -4.10
CA ALA A 122 14.35 36.03 -4.47
C ALA A 122 15.80 36.38 -4.01
N GLN A 123 16.44 35.54 -3.18
CA GLN A 123 17.83 35.64 -2.73
C GLN A 123 18.55 34.27 -2.80
N GLU A 124 19.18 34.02 -3.95
CA GLU A 124 20.25 33.04 -4.27
C GLU A 124 20.00 31.51 -4.19
N GLU A 125 20.48 30.81 -5.23
CA GLU A 125 20.40 29.35 -5.40
C GLU A 125 21.77 28.67 -5.23
N LYS A 126 21.84 27.55 -4.49
CA LYS A 126 22.81 26.47 -4.76
C LYS A 126 22.27 25.06 -4.50
N LYS A 127 22.56 24.17 -5.47
CA LYS A 127 22.19 22.75 -5.61
C LYS A 127 22.78 21.84 -4.52
N LYS A 128 22.07 20.76 -4.18
CA LYS A 128 22.59 19.61 -3.41
C LYS A 128 22.47 18.29 -4.19
N LYS A 129 23.53 17.47 -4.05
CA LYS A 129 23.71 16.10 -4.57
C LYS A 129 22.97 15.09 -3.67
N LYS A 130 22.38 14.05 -4.27
CA LYS A 130 21.83 12.86 -3.57
C LYS A 130 22.97 11.97 -3.05
N SER A 131 22.80 11.46 -1.83
CA SER A 131 23.63 10.44 -1.17
C SER A 131 22.84 9.14 -1.02
N ASP A 132 23.55 8.01 -0.92
CA ASP A 132 23.01 6.65 -0.71
C ASP A 132 22.43 6.48 0.72
N GLU A 133 21.21 6.97 0.95
CA GLU A 133 20.46 6.71 2.18
C GLU A 133 19.66 5.38 2.09
N PRO A 134 19.37 4.73 3.24
CA PRO A 134 18.50 3.55 3.27
C PRO A 134 17.11 3.87 2.67
N PRO A 135 16.37 2.85 2.18
CA PRO A 135 15.03 3.07 1.63
C PRO A 135 14.18 3.90 2.59
N PRO A 136 13.52 4.96 2.09
CA PRO A 136 12.75 5.84 2.95
C PRO A 136 11.58 5.07 3.57
N VAL A 137 11.33 5.32 4.86
CA VAL A 137 10.16 4.80 5.58
C VAL A 137 9.11 5.89 5.57
N GLY A 138 7.89 5.55 5.17
CA GLY A 138 6.79 6.50 5.09
C GLY A 138 5.76 6.04 4.08
N PRO A 139 4.80 6.90 3.70
CA PRO A 139 3.69 6.53 2.85
C PRO A 139 4.10 6.42 1.36
N PHE A 140 5.23 5.77 1.08
CA PHE A 140 5.88 5.69 -0.23
C PHE A 140 5.47 4.41 -0.96
N VAL A 141 4.16 4.22 -1.12
CA VAL A 141 3.63 3.05 -1.81
C VAL A 141 3.66 3.31 -3.31
N SER A 142 4.47 2.54 -4.02
CA SER A 142 4.62 2.60 -5.48
C SER A 142 3.71 1.63 -6.21
N LYS A 143 3.38 0.48 -5.60
CA LYS A 143 2.52 -0.53 -6.23
C LYS A 143 1.47 -1.05 -5.29
N ILE A 144 0.22 -1.03 -5.72
CA ILE A 144 -0.91 -1.61 -5.02
C ILE A 144 -1.65 -2.53 -5.99
N HIS A 145 -1.62 -3.83 -5.73
CA HIS A 145 -2.40 -4.79 -6.51
C HIS A 145 -3.53 -5.38 -5.67
N LEU A 146 -4.74 -5.23 -6.20
CA LEU A 146 -6.00 -5.63 -5.61
C LEU A 146 -6.85 -6.36 -6.66
N PHE A 147 -6.23 -7.11 -7.57
CA PHE A 147 -6.96 -7.92 -8.54
C PHE A 147 -7.92 -8.87 -7.80
N ASP A 148 -9.18 -8.97 -8.25
CA ASP A 148 -10.19 -9.89 -7.68
C ASP A 148 -10.24 -9.83 -6.13
N ASN A 149 -10.63 -8.67 -5.60
CA ASN A 149 -10.67 -8.40 -4.16
C ASN A 149 -12.07 -8.11 -3.60
N GLU A 150 -13.12 -8.51 -4.33
CA GLU A 150 -14.53 -8.24 -4.00
C GLU A 150 -14.84 -6.74 -3.79
N ILE A 151 -14.10 -5.85 -4.48
CA ILE A 151 -14.39 -4.40 -4.47
C ILE A 151 -15.56 -4.15 -5.41
N ASP A 152 -16.76 -4.36 -4.87
CA ASP A 152 -18.01 -4.27 -5.61
C ASP A 152 -19.11 -3.52 -4.84
N HIS A 153 -20.26 -3.41 -5.49
CA HIS A 153 -21.46 -2.77 -4.95
C HIS A 153 -22.54 -3.78 -4.50
N LEU A 154 -22.20 -5.08 -4.42
CA LEU A 154 -23.16 -6.15 -4.18
C LEU A 154 -23.59 -6.22 -2.70
N GLN A 155 -22.77 -5.67 -1.80
CA GLN A 155 -23.09 -5.58 -0.38
C GLN A 155 -24.08 -4.45 -0.08
N ARG A 156 -24.65 -4.44 1.14
CA ARG A 156 -25.51 -3.36 1.62
C ARG A 156 -24.79 -2.02 1.56
N ASP A 157 -25.48 -1.02 1.00
CA ASP A 157 -24.97 0.33 0.72
C ASP A 157 -23.73 0.32 -0.22
N GLY A 158 -23.59 -0.73 -1.03
CA GLY A 158 -22.41 -0.99 -1.85
C GLY A 158 -22.06 0.12 -2.84
N LEU A 159 -23.06 0.80 -3.43
CA LEU A 159 -22.82 1.95 -4.31
C LEU A 159 -22.15 3.14 -3.60
N ILE A 160 -22.46 3.36 -2.32
CA ILE A 160 -21.84 4.42 -1.52
C ILE A 160 -20.43 4.00 -1.17
N LYS A 161 -20.26 2.78 -0.65
CA LYS A 161 -18.96 2.25 -0.21
C LYS A 161 -17.94 2.17 -1.34
N ILE A 162 -18.34 1.65 -2.50
CA ILE A 162 -17.42 1.54 -3.64
C ILE A 162 -16.98 2.92 -4.12
N ARG A 163 -17.89 3.90 -4.09
CA ARG A 163 -17.57 5.26 -4.43
C ARG A 163 -16.58 5.86 -3.43
N GLU A 164 -16.78 5.67 -2.12
CA GLU A 164 -15.84 6.13 -1.09
C GLU A 164 -14.43 5.53 -1.28
N VAL A 165 -14.36 4.23 -1.60
CA VAL A 165 -13.10 3.54 -1.90
C VAL A 165 -12.42 4.19 -3.10
N ILE A 166 -13.13 4.31 -4.22
CA ILE A 166 -12.55 4.83 -5.45
C ILE A 166 -12.24 6.33 -5.34
N GLU A 167 -12.99 7.11 -4.58
CA GLU A 167 -12.64 8.49 -4.22
C GLU A 167 -11.30 8.55 -3.49
N ALA A 168 -11.06 7.65 -2.53
CA ALA A 168 -9.80 7.59 -1.81
C ALA A 168 -8.61 7.17 -2.71
N TYR A 169 -8.78 6.17 -3.58
CA TYR A 169 -7.73 5.76 -4.53
C TYR A 169 -7.48 6.84 -5.60
N ALA A 170 -8.53 7.47 -6.13
CA ALA A 170 -8.42 8.60 -7.04
C ALA A 170 -7.64 9.76 -6.40
N ARG A 171 -7.96 10.09 -5.14
CA ARG A 171 -7.23 11.11 -4.40
C ARG A 171 -5.76 10.74 -4.20
N LEU A 172 -5.47 9.47 -3.88
CA LEU A 172 -4.10 8.98 -3.74
C LEU A 172 -3.32 9.09 -5.06
N ILE A 173 -3.95 8.78 -6.20
CA ILE A 173 -3.37 8.96 -7.54
C ILE A 173 -2.97 10.41 -7.78
N GLU A 174 -3.84 11.37 -7.43
CA GLU A 174 -3.57 12.80 -7.65
C GLU A 174 -2.37 13.30 -6.83
N ILE A 175 -2.24 12.86 -5.58
CA ILE A 175 -1.30 13.48 -4.63
C ILE A 175 0.00 12.69 -4.44
N SER A 176 0.02 11.40 -4.77
CA SER A 176 1.20 10.56 -4.56
C SER A 176 2.24 10.82 -5.65
N GLU A 177 3.48 11.07 -5.24
CA GLU A 177 4.61 11.16 -6.18
C GLU A 177 5.22 9.79 -6.51
N GLU A 178 4.91 8.77 -5.71
CA GLU A 178 5.55 7.45 -5.79
C GLU A 178 4.64 6.38 -6.43
N LEU A 179 3.31 6.56 -6.42
CA LEU A 179 2.37 5.52 -6.91
C LEU A 179 2.52 5.30 -8.42
N GLU A 180 3.12 4.20 -8.84
CA GLU A 180 3.39 3.85 -10.23
C GLU A 180 2.38 2.84 -10.79
N GLU A 181 1.86 1.95 -9.94
CA GLU A 181 1.00 0.84 -10.36
C GLU A 181 -0.18 0.68 -9.41
N LEU A 182 -1.40 0.67 -9.97
CA LEU A 182 -2.63 0.35 -9.27
C LEU A 182 -3.39 -0.68 -10.11
N ASP A 183 -3.50 -1.89 -9.61
CA ASP A 183 -4.25 -2.97 -10.23
C ASP A 183 -5.59 -3.18 -9.49
N LEU A 184 -6.68 -2.91 -10.19
CA LEU A 184 -8.06 -3.08 -9.72
C LEU A 184 -8.85 -4.04 -10.63
N ASP A 185 -8.16 -4.84 -11.46
CA ASP A 185 -8.80 -5.76 -12.38
C ASP A 185 -9.67 -6.79 -11.65
N GLU A 186 -10.67 -7.35 -12.35
CA GLU A 186 -11.66 -8.28 -11.79
C GLU A 186 -12.38 -7.77 -10.52
N ASN A 187 -12.51 -6.45 -10.37
CA ASN A 187 -13.43 -5.81 -9.41
C ASN A 187 -14.60 -5.14 -10.15
N VAL A 188 -15.72 -4.90 -9.45
CA VAL A 188 -16.95 -4.34 -10.05
C VAL A 188 -17.07 -2.84 -9.77
N ILE A 189 -16.08 -2.06 -10.19
CA ILE A 189 -16.00 -0.61 -9.90
C ILE A 189 -17.06 0.22 -10.63
N GLY A 190 -17.46 -0.19 -11.84
CA GLY A 190 -18.43 0.53 -12.67
C GLY A 190 -17.87 1.79 -13.35
N ASN A 191 -18.66 2.33 -14.28
CA ASN A 191 -18.22 3.42 -15.17
C ASN A 191 -18.03 4.77 -14.46
N VAL A 192 -18.87 5.08 -13.45
CA VAL A 192 -18.74 6.34 -12.69
C VAL A 192 -17.40 6.37 -11.96
N CYS A 193 -17.07 5.31 -11.23
CA CYS A 193 -15.79 5.15 -10.56
C CYS A 193 -14.61 5.13 -11.54
N GLY A 194 -14.75 4.46 -12.69
CA GLY A 194 -13.74 4.48 -13.75
C GLY A 194 -13.45 5.90 -14.27
N ASN A 195 -14.47 6.75 -14.43
CA ASN A 195 -14.27 8.15 -14.79
C ASN A 195 -13.56 8.95 -13.69
N MET A 196 -13.77 8.62 -12.41
CA MET A 196 -13.09 9.29 -11.30
C MET A 196 -11.59 9.01 -11.30
N ILE A 197 -11.21 7.77 -11.58
CA ILE A 197 -9.80 7.38 -11.79
C ILE A 197 -9.23 8.14 -13.00
N LEU A 198 -9.97 8.24 -14.10
CA LEU A 198 -9.54 8.99 -15.28
C LEU A 198 -9.31 10.48 -14.98
N GLU A 199 -10.22 11.14 -14.25
CA GLU A 199 -10.04 12.54 -13.87
C GLU A 199 -8.86 12.73 -12.91
N ALA A 200 -8.68 11.84 -11.94
CA ALA A 200 -7.51 11.87 -11.05
C ALA A 200 -6.18 11.75 -11.83
N LEU A 201 -6.12 10.86 -12.81
CA LEU A 201 -4.94 10.70 -13.68
C LEU A 201 -4.65 11.96 -14.51
N LYS A 202 -5.67 12.73 -14.91
CA LYS A 202 -5.48 14.02 -15.60
C LYS A 202 -4.98 15.14 -14.68
N ASN A 203 -5.24 15.03 -13.39
CA ASN A 203 -4.90 16.04 -12.38
C ASN A 203 -3.53 15.81 -11.72
N ARG A 204 -2.85 14.71 -12.05
CA ARG A 204 -1.56 14.32 -11.47
C ARG A 204 -0.39 15.12 -12.03
#